data_AF-R4U4M9-F1
#
_entry.id   AF-R4U4M9-F1
#
_cell.length_a   1.000
_cell.length_b   1.000
_cell.length_c   1.000
_cell.angle_alpha   90.00
_cell.angle_beta   90.00
_cell.angle_gamma   90.00
#
_symmetry.space_group_name_H-M   'P 1'
#
loop_
_entity.id
_entity.type
_entity.pdbx_description
1 polymer ?
#
loop_
_entity_poly.entity_id
_entity_poly.type
_entity_poly.pdbx_seq_one_letter_code
_entity_poly.pdbx_strand_id
1 'polypeptide(L)'
;MKTTLKKFTIWSSITNSLFLLVQIALVTILALYKIDLKLNNSDVSQIIFGVLVVIIISLFVSHYFLIKFPAQKVIKNQKLAPWQEDLGFNMITQDPTLENEFSGYLVYLKKKGYILIVSTSLNLAFALITAVIFAVLK
;
A
#
# COMPACT_ATOMS: atom_id res chain seq x y z
N MET A 1 13.27 -21.27 3.17
CA MET A 1 13.57 -19.83 3.35
C MET A 1 12.29 -19.12 3.86
N LYS A 2 12.19 -18.78 5.15
CA LYS A 2 10.97 -18.22 5.79
C LYS A 2 10.74 -16.75 5.39
N THR A 3 10.44 -16.47 4.13
CA THR A 3 9.98 -15.16 3.65
C THR A 3 8.46 -15.12 3.66
N THR A 4 7.92 -15.10 4.88
CA THR A 4 6.50 -15.16 5.22
C THR A 4 5.79 -13.81 5.07
N LEU A 5 4.45 -13.84 5.04
CA LEU A 5 3.57 -12.65 5.13
C LEU A 5 4.05 -11.66 6.19
N LYS A 6 4.55 -12.15 7.33
CA LYS A 6 5.12 -11.33 8.41
C LYS A 6 6.21 -10.37 7.94
N LYS A 7 7.17 -10.84 7.13
CA LYS A 7 8.22 -9.95 6.60
C LYS A 7 7.64 -8.91 5.65
N PHE A 8 6.68 -9.31 4.81
CA PHE A 8 5.99 -8.39 3.92
C PHE A 8 5.22 -7.31 4.70
N THR A 9 4.51 -7.69 5.76
CA THR A 9 3.84 -6.75 6.67
C THR A 9 4.84 -5.77 7.29
N ILE A 10 5.96 -6.27 7.84
CA ILE A 10 6.97 -5.41 8.48
C ILE A 10 7.52 -4.38 7.47
N TRP A 11 7.92 -4.82 6.28
CA TRP A 11 8.42 -3.91 5.24
C TRP A 11 7.36 -2.92 4.78
N SER A 12 6.13 -3.38 4.55
CA SER A 12 5.00 -2.52 4.18
C SER A 12 4.73 -1.46 5.24
N SER A 13 4.75 -1.84 6.52
CA SER A 13 4.57 -0.91 7.63
C SER A 13 5.70 0.10 7.73
N ILE A 14 6.97 -0.33 7.65
CA ILE A 14 8.13 0.59 7.71
C ILE A 14 8.06 1.61 6.57
N THR A 15 7.83 1.16 5.32
CA THR A 15 7.74 2.07 4.17
C THR A 15 6.59 3.05 4.31
N ASN A 16 5.40 2.60 4.77
CA ASN A 16 4.27 3.49 4.97
C ASN A 16 4.48 4.48 6.11
N SER A 17 5.15 4.09 7.21
CA SER A 17 5.49 5.00 8.31
C SER A 17 6.50 6.06 7.88
N LEU A 18 7.54 5.68 7.13
CA LEU A 18 8.50 6.63 6.58
C LEU A 18 7.83 7.62 5.63
N PHE A 19 6.96 7.13 4.75
CA PHE A 19 6.21 7.99 3.84
C PHE A 19 5.29 8.94 4.60
N LEU A 20 4.61 8.48 5.66
CA LEU A 20 3.78 9.34 6.49
C LEU A 20 4.59 10.45 7.16
N LEU A 21 5.80 10.15 7.66
CA LEU A 21 6.69 11.16 8.23
C LEU A 21 7.08 12.22 7.20
N VAL A 22 7.34 11.82 5.95
CA VAL A 22 7.61 12.74 4.84
C VAL A 22 6.39 13.62 4.54
N GLN A 23 5.18 13.03 4.53
CA GLN A 23 3.94 13.81 4.36
C GLN A 23 3.75 14.84 5.46
N ILE A 24 3.95 14.46 6.73
CA ILE A 24 3.85 15.37 7.87
C ILE A 24 4.87 16.50 7.74
N ALA A 25 6.13 16.18 7.45
CA ALA A 25 7.17 17.18 7.26
C ALA A 25 6.84 18.16 6.13
N LEU A 26 6.35 17.67 4.99
CA LEU A 26 5.90 18.50 3.87
C LEU A 26 4.76 19.43 4.30
N VAL A 27 3.74 18.90 4.96
CA VAL A 27 2.60 19.69 5.45
C VAL A 27 3.06 20.76 6.43
N THR A 28 3.96 20.44 7.36
CA THR A 28 4.50 21.41 8.32
C THR A 28 5.27 22.52 7.60
N ILE A 29 6.11 22.20 6.62
CA ILE A 29 6.84 23.20 5.83
C ILE A 29 5.86 24.10 5.08
N LEU A 30 4.88 23.51 4.39
CA LEU A 30 3.88 24.28 3.64
C LEU A 30 3.03 25.16 4.58
N ALA A 31 2.66 24.68 5.75
CA ALA A 31 1.88 25.45 6.72
C ALA A 31 2.65 26.66 7.27
N LEU A 32 3.92 26.47 7.63
CA LEU A 32 4.75 27.51 8.25
C LEU A 32 5.27 28.54 7.24
N TYR A 33 5.67 28.11 6.05
CA TYR A 33 6.36 28.95 5.08
C TYR A 33 5.51 29.32 3.85
N LYS A 34 4.19 29.09 3.86
CA LYS A 34 3.32 29.41 2.71
C LYS A 34 3.44 30.87 2.25
N ILE A 35 3.57 31.82 3.18
CA ILE A 35 3.64 33.26 2.86
C ILE A 35 4.95 33.56 2.11
N ASP A 36 6.07 33.05 2.61
CA ASP A 36 7.39 33.21 1.98
C ASP A 36 7.44 32.54 0.62
N LEU A 37 6.74 31.41 0.46
CA LEU A 37 6.58 30.67 -0.79
C LEU A 37 5.54 31.28 -1.74
N LYS A 38 4.87 32.38 -1.35
CA LYS A 38 3.78 33.03 -2.10
C LYS A 38 2.62 32.10 -2.44
N LEU A 39 2.33 31.15 -1.55
CA LEU A 39 1.25 30.18 -1.68
C LEU A 39 0.04 30.62 -0.84
N ASN A 40 -1.15 30.49 -1.39
CA ASN A 40 -2.40 30.56 -0.62
C ASN A 40 -2.82 29.16 -0.14
N ASN A 41 -3.88 29.09 0.69
CA ASN A 41 -4.39 27.82 1.22
C ASN A 41 -4.90 26.86 0.12
N SER A 42 -5.45 27.39 -0.99
CA SER A 42 -5.87 26.59 -2.14
C SER A 42 -4.67 25.95 -2.85
N ASP A 43 -3.55 26.65 -3.00
CA ASP A 43 -2.34 26.12 -3.63
C ASP A 43 -1.77 24.97 -2.77
N VAL A 44 -1.71 25.16 -1.45
CA VAL A 44 -1.28 24.12 -0.50
C VAL A 44 -2.21 22.90 -0.57
N SER A 45 -3.53 23.11 -0.61
CA SER A 45 -4.50 22.03 -0.79
C SER A 45 -4.27 21.24 -2.07
N GLN A 46 -4.03 21.92 -3.20
CA GLN A 46 -3.76 21.28 -4.49
C GLN A 46 -2.46 20.45 -4.47
N ILE A 47 -1.40 20.96 -3.82
CA ILE A 47 -0.15 20.21 -3.64
C ILE A 47 -0.40 18.90 -2.87
N ILE A 48 -1.16 18.97 -1.77
CA ILE A 48 -1.48 17.79 -0.96
C ILE A 48 -2.42 16.82 -1.72
N PHE A 49 -3.35 17.33 -2.52
CA PHE A 49 -4.12 16.50 -3.46
C PHE A 49 -3.22 15.80 -4.49
N GLY A 50 -2.18 16.47 -4.98
CA GLY A 50 -1.15 15.85 -5.81
C GLY A 50 -0.47 14.67 -5.13
N VAL A 51 -0.10 14.83 -3.85
CA VAL A 51 0.44 13.72 -3.02
C VAL A 51 -0.56 12.58 -2.90
N LEU A 52 -1.85 12.87 -2.66
CA LEU A 52 -2.91 11.85 -2.60
C LEU A 52 -2.99 11.03 -3.90
N VAL A 53 -2.94 11.69 -5.06
CA VAL A 53 -2.94 11.02 -6.37
C VAL A 53 -1.72 10.10 -6.52
N VAL A 54 -0.53 10.55 -6.11
CA VAL A 54 0.69 9.72 -6.14
C VAL A 54 0.54 8.47 -5.26
N ILE A 55 -0.06 8.58 -4.08
CA ILE A 55 -0.32 7.43 -3.20
C ILE A 55 -1.26 6.43 -3.88
N ILE A 56 -2.35 6.91 -4.48
CA ILE A 56 -3.34 6.07 -5.17
C ILE A 56 -2.68 5.33 -6.35
N ILE A 57 -1.93 6.04 -7.20
CA ILE A 57 -1.20 5.42 -8.32
C ILE A 57 -0.22 4.37 -7.80
N SER A 58 0.54 4.68 -6.76
CA SER A 58 1.50 3.76 -6.16
C SER A 58 0.82 2.49 -5.62
N LEU A 59 -0.37 2.62 -5.03
CA LEU A 59 -1.17 1.48 -4.57
C LEU A 59 -1.64 0.62 -5.74
N PHE A 60 -2.15 1.23 -6.82
CA PHE A 60 -2.58 0.49 -8.02
C PHE A 60 -1.42 -0.26 -8.68
N VAL A 61 -0.28 0.41 -8.87
CA VAL A 61 0.94 -0.18 -9.44
C VAL A 61 1.43 -1.34 -8.56
N SER A 62 1.55 -1.12 -7.25
CA SER A 62 1.99 -2.16 -6.32
C SER A 62 1.03 -3.34 -6.29
N HIS A 63 -0.28 -3.09 -6.30
CA HIS A 63 -1.28 -4.14 -6.34
C HIS A 63 -1.19 -4.95 -7.65
N TYR A 64 -1.00 -4.28 -8.77
CA TYR A 64 -0.86 -4.93 -10.07
C TYR A 64 0.35 -5.87 -10.09
N PHE A 65 1.54 -5.36 -9.77
CA PHE A 65 2.78 -6.13 -9.91
C PHE A 65 2.98 -7.18 -8.81
N LEU A 66 2.53 -6.92 -7.58
CA LEU A 66 2.80 -7.81 -6.44
C LEU A 66 1.72 -8.88 -6.23
N ILE A 67 0.54 -8.72 -6.82
CA ILE A 67 -0.64 -9.55 -6.58
C ILE A 67 -1.29 -9.98 -7.89
N LYS A 68 -1.83 -9.04 -8.67
CA LYS A 68 -2.64 -9.36 -9.86
C LYS A 68 -1.82 -10.11 -10.91
N PHE A 69 -0.64 -9.62 -11.25
CA PHE A 69 0.22 -10.23 -12.26
C PHE A 69 0.72 -11.63 -11.83
N PRO A 70 1.26 -11.83 -10.60
CA PRO A 70 1.59 -13.16 -10.09
C PRO A 70 0.40 -14.12 -10.08
N ALA A 71 -0.78 -13.66 -9.64
CA ALA A 71 -1.99 -14.48 -9.60
C ALA A 71 -2.40 -14.92 -11.02
N GLN A 72 -2.44 -14.00 -11.98
CA GLN A 72 -2.76 -14.31 -13.37
C GLN A 72 -1.78 -15.30 -13.98
N LYS A 73 -0.47 -15.13 -13.72
CA LYS A 73 0.56 -16.05 -14.22
C LYS A 73 0.35 -17.47 -13.68
N VAL A 74 0.04 -17.60 -12.40
CA VAL A 74 -0.20 -18.90 -11.76
C VAL A 74 -1.50 -19.53 -12.25
N ILE A 75 -2.58 -18.75 -12.36
CA ILE A 75 -3.88 -19.23 -12.89
C ILE A 75 -3.75 -19.71 -14.33
N LYS A 76 -3.01 -18.97 -15.18
CA LYS A 76 -2.83 -19.31 -16.59
C LYS A 76 -1.98 -20.58 -16.78
N ASN A 77 -0.91 -20.71 -16.00
CA ASN A 77 0.05 -21.79 -16.19
C ASN A 77 -0.28 -23.06 -15.39
N GLN A 78 -1.20 -22.98 -14.42
CA GLN A 78 -1.59 -24.07 -13.51
C GLN A 78 -0.38 -24.79 -12.88
N LYS A 79 0.73 -24.05 -12.71
CA LYS A 79 2.00 -24.54 -12.19
C LYS A 79 2.56 -23.52 -11.22
N LEU A 80 2.90 -24.01 -10.03
CA LEU A 80 3.60 -23.25 -9.01
C LEU A 80 5.09 -23.51 -9.13
N ALA A 81 5.91 -22.51 -8.85
CA ALA A 81 7.31 -22.71 -8.54
C ALA A 81 7.45 -23.30 -7.13
N PRO A 82 8.54 -24.02 -6.80
CA PRO A 82 8.69 -24.69 -5.50
C PRO A 82 8.50 -23.75 -4.29
N TRP A 83 9.01 -22.50 -4.38
CA TRP A 83 8.83 -21.51 -3.32
C TRP A 83 7.38 -20.99 -3.19
N GLN A 84 6.57 -21.10 -4.24
CA GLN A 84 5.15 -20.74 -4.23
C GLN A 84 4.32 -21.86 -3.60
N GLU A 85 4.69 -23.12 -3.87
CA GLU A 85 4.11 -24.31 -3.20
C GLU A 85 4.35 -24.24 -1.70
N ASP A 86 5.58 -23.95 -1.27
CA ASP A 86 5.93 -23.74 0.14
C ASP A 86 5.01 -22.69 0.80
N LEU A 87 4.76 -21.57 0.11
CA LEU A 87 3.90 -20.50 0.62
C LEU A 87 2.42 -20.93 0.65
N GLY A 88 1.98 -21.70 -0.35
CA GLY A 88 0.64 -22.27 -0.42
C GLY A 88 0.39 -23.26 0.70
N PHE A 89 1.30 -24.20 0.92
CA PHE A 89 1.25 -25.17 2.02
C PHE A 89 1.22 -24.48 3.39
N ASN A 90 2.03 -23.43 3.58
CA ASN A 90 2.00 -22.61 4.79
C ASN A 90 0.63 -21.91 5.01
N MET A 91 -0.14 -21.66 3.97
CA MET A 91 -1.50 -21.13 4.12
C MET A 91 -2.49 -22.23 4.48
N ILE A 92 -2.39 -23.43 3.88
CA ILE A 92 -3.26 -24.57 4.20
C ILE A 92 -3.11 -24.98 5.67
N THR A 93 -1.88 -25.02 6.19
CA THR A 93 -1.64 -25.32 7.61
C THR A 93 -2.28 -24.31 8.57
N GLN A 94 -2.62 -23.11 8.09
CA GLN A 94 -3.30 -22.07 8.87
C GLN A 94 -4.81 -22.01 8.61
N ASP A 95 -5.27 -22.56 7.48
CA ASP A 95 -6.66 -22.57 7.05
C ASP A 95 -6.95 -23.92 6.37
N PRO A 96 -7.44 -24.92 7.12
CA PRO A 96 -7.64 -26.28 6.60
C PRO A 96 -8.81 -26.38 5.60
N THR A 97 -9.54 -25.29 5.35
CA THR A 97 -10.57 -25.25 4.29
C THR A 97 -9.98 -25.16 2.89
N LEU A 98 -8.67 -24.94 2.78
CA LEU A 98 -7.96 -24.85 1.50
C LEU A 98 -7.60 -26.24 0.97
N GLU A 99 -8.06 -26.55 -0.24
CA GLU A 99 -7.97 -27.88 -0.84
C GLU A 99 -6.55 -28.27 -1.29
N ASN A 100 -5.72 -27.28 -1.66
CA ASN A 100 -4.39 -27.53 -2.25
C ASN A 100 -3.46 -26.31 -2.19
N GLU A 101 -2.18 -26.49 -2.50
CA GLU A 101 -1.15 -25.44 -2.43
C GLU A 101 -1.44 -24.29 -3.38
N PHE A 102 -2.11 -24.58 -4.50
CA PHE A 102 -2.55 -23.57 -5.48
C PHE A 102 -3.54 -22.57 -4.86
N SER A 103 -4.62 -23.08 -4.27
CA SER A 103 -5.60 -22.25 -3.56
C SER A 103 -4.96 -21.53 -2.36
N GLY A 104 -4.06 -22.20 -1.64
CA GLY A 104 -3.27 -21.59 -0.58
C GLY A 104 -2.42 -20.41 -1.06
N TYR A 105 -1.74 -20.54 -2.21
CA TYR A 105 -0.92 -19.48 -2.77
C TYR A 105 -1.75 -18.28 -3.23
N LEU A 106 -2.94 -18.52 -3.81
CA LEU A 106 -3.87 -17.44 -4.16
C LEU A 106 -4.35 -16.67 -2.92
N VAL A 107 -4.65 -17.37 -1.83
CA VAL A 107 -4.99 -16.73 -0.55
C VAL A 107 -3.81 -15.94 0.03
N TYR A 108 -2.58 -16.46 -0.08
CA TYR A 108 -1.38 -15.72 0.28
C TYR A 108 -1.28 -14.38 -0.48
N LEU A 109 -1.48 -14.39 -1.80
CA LEU A 109 -1.47 -13.17 -2.62
C LEU A 109 -2.60 -12.21 -2.23
N LYS A 110 -3.80 -12.72 -1.95
CA LYS A 110 -4.92 -11.91 -1.46
C LYS A 110 -4.61 -11.24 -0.13
N LYS A 111 -4.00 -11.97 0.81
CA LYS A 111 -3.54 -11.42 2.11
C LYS A 111 -2.48 -10.33 1.94
N LYS A 112 -1.55 -10.46 0.98
CA LYS A 112 -0.62 -9.36 0.62
C LYS A 112 -1.36 -8.11 0.15
N GLY A 113 -2.41 -8.26 -0.65
CA GLY A 113 -3.25 -7.15 -1.09
C GLY A 113 -3.93 -6.43 0.04
N TYR A 114 -4.49 -7.19 0.97
CA TYR A 114 -5.09 -6.62 2.17
C TYR A 114 -4.06 -5.82 2.98
N ILE A 115 -2.84 -6.36 3.18
CA ILE A 115 -1.77 -5.67 3.88
C ILE A 115 -1.39 -4.34 3.19
N LEU A 116 -1.27 -4.32 1.86
CA LEU A 116 -0.99 -3.08 1.12
C LEU A 116 -2.07 -2.03 1.37
N ILE A 117 -3.34 -2.41 1.21
CA ILE A 117 -4.47 -1.47 1.41
C ILE A 117 -4.49 -0.93 2.84
N VAL A 118 -4.40 -1.82 3.84
CA VAL A 118 -4.45 -1.42 5.25
C VAL A 118 -3.28 -0.52 5.62
N SER A 119 -2.06 -0.89 5.23
CA SER A 119 -0.87 -0.11 5.56
C SER A 119 -0.84 1.27 4.87
N THR A 120 -1.44 1.40 3.68
CA THR A 120 -1.52 2.66 2.95
C THR A 120 -2.74 3.51 3.32
N SER A 121 -3.74 2.95 3.99
CA SER A 121 -4.97 3.66 4.37
C SER A 121 -4.71 4.90 5.23
N LEU A 122 -3.75 4.84 6.17
CA LEU A 122 -3.34 5.97 6.99
C LEU A 122 -2.75 7.11 6.15
N ASN A 123 -1.92 6.78 5.16
CA ASN A 123 -1.34 7.75 4.25
C ASN A 123 -2.40 8.44 3.38
N LEU A 124 -3.39 7.67 2.90
CA LEU A 124 -4.54 8.21 2.15
C LEU A 124 -5.39 9.14 3.02
N ALA A 125 -5.73 8.70 4.22
CA ALA A 125 -6.57 9.46 5.15
C ALA A 125 -5.89 10.77 5.55
N PHE A 126 -4.59 10.73 5.89
CA PHE A 126 -3.83 11.93 6.23
C PHE A 126 -3.83 12.95 5.08
N ALA A 127 -3.41 12.54 3.88
CA ALA A 127 -3.40 13.43 2.71
C ALA A 127 -4.78 14.03 2.42
N LEU A 128 -5.83 13.21 2.44
CA LEU A 128 -7.20 13.67 2.17
C LEU A 128 -7.69 14.68 3.21
N ILE A 129 -7.56 14.35 4.50
CA ILE A 129 -8.02 15.23 5.59
C ILE A 129 -7.26 16.55 5.53
N THR A 130 -5.93 16.53 5.39
CA THR A 130 -5.13 17.75 5.35
C THR A 130 -5.45 18.60 4.11
N ALA A 131 -5.61 17.99 2.93
CA ALA A 131 -6.00 18.71 1.72
C ALA A 131 -7.35 19.43 1.89
N VAL A 132 -8.34 18.74 2.48
CA VAL A 132 -9.67 19.31 2.76
C VAL A 132 -9.58 20.46 3.77
N ILE A 133 -8.80 20.32 4.84
CA ILE A 133 -8.60 21.39 5.83
C ILE A 133 -8.10 22.66 5.15
N PHE A 134 -7.05 22.58 4.32
CA PHE A 134 -6.53 23.75 3.60
C PHE A 134 -7.49 24.27 2.52
N ALA A 135 -8.32 23.42 1.91
CA ALA A 135 -9.34 23.89 0.96
C ALA A 135 -10.45 24.72 1.65
N VAL A 136 -10.81 24.35 2.88
CA VAL A 136 -11.88 24.99 3.64
C VAL A 136 -11.40 26.26 4.34
N LEU A 137 -10.16 26.28 4.84
CA LEU A 137 -9.56 27.39 5.60
C LEU A 137 -9.19 28.61 4.74
N LYS A 138 -9.93 28.90 3.66
CA LYS A 138 -9.68 29.99 2.68
C LYS A 138 -8.87 31.16 3.24
#